data_AF-A0A921ZDH9-F1
#
_entry.id   AF-A0A921ZDH9-F1
#
_cell.length_a   1.000
_cell.length_b   1.000
_cell.length_c   1.000
_cell.angle_alpha   90.00
_cell.angle_beta   90.00
_cell.angle_gamma   90.00
#
_symmetry.space_group_name_H-M   'P 1'
#
loop_
_entity.id
_entity.type
_entity.pdbx_description
1 polymer ?
#
loop_
_entity_poly.entity_id
_entity_poly.type
_entity_poly.pdbx_seq_one_letter_code
_entity_poly.pdbx_strand_id
1 'polypeptide(L)'
;MINLIKFLFFPVFAFGRSYSVLFVARALQGIGSSCSSVSGMGMLAERYPDDKERGNAMGIALGGLALGVLIGPPFGGLMYEFVGKTAPFLMLSALALGDGLLQLMILQPGVVRQETEPPSLRDLVTDPYILIAAGAITFANVGIAMLEPSLPIWMADTMEARRWQQGVAFLPASICYLIGTNLFGPLGHKMGRWLAACSGLVIIGLCLILIPMARKLEHLIIPNAGLGFAIGMVDSSMMPELGFLVDIRHAAVYGSVYAIGDTAFCLGYAIGPAFSGALVNSIGFEWMLVIIAILNFAYAPFLVLLRSPPARDEKQSLIESDKASVRYVRYQNDEEE
;
A
#
# COMPACT_ATOMS: atom_id res chain seq x y z
N MET A 1 13.90 -15.04 -7.69
CA MET A 1 14.28 -14.69 -9.08
C MET A 1 14.11 -13.20 -9.38
N ILE A 2 12.97 -12.57 -9.05
CA ILE A 2 12.70 -11.14 -9.35
C ILE A 2 13.70 -10.17 -8.67
N ASN A 3 14.13 -10.44 -7.44
CA ASN A 3 15.10 -9.57 -6.76
C ASN A 3 16.54 -9.70 -7.31
N LEU A 4 16.89 -10.84 -7.94
CA LEU A 4 18.12 -10.96 -8.74
C LEU A 4 18.09 -10.09 -10.00
N ILE A 5 16.90 -9.92 -10.60
CA ILE A 5 16.72 -9.04 -11.76
C ILE A 5 16.91 -7.58 -11.32
N LYS A 6 16.33 -7.16 -10.19
CA LYS A 6 16.57 -5.82 -9.61
C LYS A 6 18.04 -5.56 -9.32
N PHE A 7 18.77 -6.55 -8.79
CA PHE A 7 20.22 -6.47 -8.54
C PHE A 7 21.01 -6.08 -9.80
N LEU A 8 20.67 -6.62 -10.96
CA LEU A 8 21.39 -6.31 -12.21
C LEU A 8 21.23 -4.84 -12.65
N PHE A 9 20.18 -4.15 -12.19
CA PHE A 9 19.87 -2.78 -12.60
C PHE A 9 20.34 -1.69 -11.63
N PHE A 10 20.56 -2.00 -10.35
CA PHE A 10 21.10 -1.01 -9.40
C PHE A 10 22.50 -0.46 -9.79
N PRO A 11 23.44 -1.27 -10.32
CA PRO A 11 24.73 -0.77 -10.81
C PRO A 11 24.60 0.16 -12.02
N VAL A 12 23.53 0.03 -12.82
CA VAL A 12 23.25 0.92 -13.96
C VAL A 12 23.00 2.35 -13.47
N PHE A 13 22.45 2.55 -12.26
CA PHE A 13 22.34 3.88 -11.65
C PHE A 13 23.68 4.44 -11.15
N ALA A 14 24.61 3.57 -10.74
CA ALA A 14 25.93 3.98 -10.29
C ALA A 14 26.82 4.47 -11.44
N PHE A 15 26.69 3.85 -12.62
CA PHE A 15 27.56 4.13 -13.78
C PHE A 15 26.86 4.79 -14.96
N GLY A 16 25.52 4.87 -14.96
CA GLY A 16 24.72 5.49 -16.01
C GLY A 16 24.98 6.99 -16.10
N ARG A 17 25.52 7.43 -17.24
CA ARG A 17 25.80 8.85 -17.52
C ARG A 17 24.77 9.51 -18.45
N SER A 18 23.85 8.72 -19.02
CA SER A 18 22.85 9.19 -19.98
C SER A 18 21.44 9.06 -19.40
N TYR A 19 20.61 10.08 -19.62
CA TYR A 19 19.21 10.11 -19.19
C TYR A 19 18.43 8.88 -19.67
N SER A 20 18.61 8.47 -20.94
CA SER A 20 17.89 7.32 -21.51
C SER A 20 18.23 6.01 -20.77
N VAL A 21 19.49 5.85 -20.33
CA VAL A 21 19.93 4.66 -19.58
C VAL A 21 19.29 4.65 -18.19
N LEU A 22 19.26 5.79 -17.50
CA LEU A 22 18.64 5.93 -16.19
C LEU A 22 17.12 5.73 -16.24
N PHE A 23 16.48 6.21 -17.32
CA PHE A 23 15.06 6.03 -17.57
C PHE A 23 14.70 4.56 -17.74
N VAL A 24 15.40 3.83 -18.62
CA VAL A 24 15.19 2.39 -18.82
C VAL A 24 15.44 1.61 -17.53
N ALA A 25 16.50 1.95 -16.80
CA ALA A 25 16.79 1.31 -15.51
C ALA A 25 15.67 1.55 -14.49
N ARG A 26 15.03 2.73 -14.46
CA ARG A 26 13.88 3.00 -13.58
C ARG A 26 12.64 2.23 -13.99
N ALA A 27 12.36 2.15 -15.29
CA ALA A 27 11.23 1.39 -15.80
C ALA A 27 11.34 -0.10 -15.40
N LEU A 28 12.51 -0.71 -15.60
CA LEU A 28 12.76 -2.11 -15.25
C LEU A 28 12.72 -2.35 -13.73
N GLN A 29 13.24 -1.41 -12.93
CA GLN A 29 13.13 -1.48 -11.47
C GLN A 29 11.66 -1.44 -11.03
N GLY A 30 10.84 -0.58 -11.64
CA GLY A 30 9.39 -0.50 -11.38
C GLY A 30 8.70 -1.84 -11.66
N ILE A 31 8.93 -2.42 -12.84
CA ILE A 31 8.38 -3.73 -13.22
C ILE A 31 8.79 -4.81 -12.20
N GLY A 32 10.08 -4.87 -11.84
CA GLY A 32 10.55 -5.81 -10.84
C GLY A 32 9.92 -5.56 -9.46
N SER A 33 9.66 -4.30 -9.10
CA SER A 33 9.02 -3.94 -7.83
C SER A 33 7.62 -4.51 -7.75
N SER A 34 6.78 -4.24 -8.77
CA SER A 34 5.41 -4.74 -8.85
C SER A 34 5.34 -6.26 -8.87
N CYS A 35 6.22 -6.94 -9.62
CA CYS A 35 6.23 -8.41 -9.59
C CYS A 35 6.53 -8.95 -8.18
N SER A 36 7.42 -8.30 -7.44
CA SER A 36 7.78 -8.73 -6.08
C SER A 36 6.68 -8.43 -5.06
N SER A 37 6.04 -7.26 -5.13
CA SER A 37 4.97 -6.87 -4.20
C SER A 37 3.72 -7.73 -4.41
N VAL A 38 3.29 -7.88 -5.67
CA VAL A 38 2.10 -8.67 -6.03
C VAL A 38 2.27 -10.14 -5.69
N SER A 39 3.40 -10.75 -6.07
CA SER A 39 3.66 -12.15 -5.71
C SER A 39 3.80 -12.34 -4.21
N GLY A 40 4.45 -11.40 -3.50
CA GLY A 40 4.60 -11.45 -2.04
C GLY A 40 3.26 -11.42 -1.31
N MET A 41 2.37 -10.49 -1.69
CA MET A 41 1.03 -10.37 -1.12
C MET A 41 0.14 -11.57 -1.48
N GLY A 42 0.23 -12.07 -2.71
CA GLY A 42 -0.47 -13.28 -3.13
C GLY A 42 -0.06 -14.51 -2.31
N MET A 43 1.24 -14.71 -2.09
CA MET A 43 1.75 -15.80 -1.25
C MET A 43 1.30 -15.68 0.21
N LEU A 44 1.27 -14.46 0.76
CA LEU A 44 0.75 -14.23 2.11
C LEU A 44 -0.74 -14.57 2.20
N ALA A 45 -1.54 -14.14 1.23
CA ALA A 45 -2.97 -14.44 1.21
C ALA A 45 -3.26 -15.94 1.06
N GLU A 46 -2.47 -16.66 0.27
CA GLU A 46 -2.60 -18.11 0.09
C GLU A 46 -2.15 -18.87 1.35
N ARG A 47 -1.10 -18.41 2.02
CA ARG A 47 -0.56 -19.05 3.23
C ARG A 47 -1.46 -18.86 4.46
N TYR A 48 -2.16 -17.72 4.53
CA TYR A 48 -3.05 -17.33 5.62
C TYR A 48 -4.49 -17.22 5.09
N PRO A 49 -5.24 -18.34 4.99
CA PRO A 49 -6.61 -18.34 4.49
C PRO A 49 -7.61 -17.71 5.47
N ASP A 50 -7.29 -17.70 6.77
CA ASP A 50 -8.11 -17.01 7.77
C ASP A 50 -8.00 -15.49 7.59
N ASP A 51 -9.14 -14.81 7.49
CA ASP A 51 -9.18 -13.39 7.18
C ASP A 51 -8.49 -12.51 8.25
N LYS A 52 -8.55 -12.91 9.51
CA LYS A 52 -7.94 -12.18 10.63
C LYS A 52 -6.42 -12.39 10.64
N GLU A 53 -5.95 -13.63 10.45
CA GLU A 53 -4.51 -13.91 10.33
C GLU A 53 -3.90 -13.24 9.10
N ARG A 54 -4.62 -13.24 7.97
CA ARG A 54 -4.22 -12.55 6.74
C ARG A 54 -4.01 -11.06 6.95
N GLY A 55 -4.96 -10.39 7.61
CA GLY A 55 -4.86 -8.97 7.92
C GLY A 55 -3.63 -8.64 8.78
N ASN A 56 -3.32 -9.48 9.76
CA ASN A 56 -2.13 -9.32 10.59
C ASN A 56 -0.83 -9.53 9.79
N ALA A 57 -0.76 -10.58 8.98
CA ALA A 57 0.41 -10.89 8.17
C ALA A 57 0.69 -9.79 7.12
N MET A 58 -0.36 -9.26 6.48
CA MET A 58 -0.24 -8.14 5.55
C MET A 58 0.14 -6.83 6.23
N GLY A 59 -0.37 -6.56 7.44
CA GLY A 59 0.04 -5.41 8.23
C GLY A 59 1.54 -5.40 8.54
N ILE A 60 2.10 -6.57 8.88
CA ILE A 60 3.55 -6.75 9.09
C ILE A 60 4.32 -6.54 7.77
N ALA A 61 3.84 -7.10 6.66
CA ALA A 61 4.47 -6.94 5.35
C ALA A 61 4.52 -5.47 4.90
N LEU A 62 3.40 -4.73 5.06
CA LEU A 62 3.33 -3.29 4.80
C LEU A 62 4.17 -2.48 5.80
N GLY A 63 4.31 -2.96 7.04
CA GLY A 63 5.27 -2.42 8.00
C GLY A 63 6.71 -2.48 7.49
N GLY A 64 7.09 -3.54 6.77
CA GLY A 64 8.38 -3.62 6.08
C GLY A 64 8.57 -2.53 5.03
N LEU A 65 7.52 -2.22 4.24
CA LEU A 65 7.53 -1.10 3.30
C LEU A 65 7.72 0.24 4.04
N ALA A 66 6.99 0.44 5.14
CA ALA A 66 7.10 1.64 5.97
C ALA A 66 8.51 1.84 6.54
N LEU A 67 9.16 0.78 7.01
CA LEU A 67 10.56 0.81 7.45
C LEU A 67 11.51 1.21 6.32
N GLY A 68 11.27 0.71 5.10
CA GLY A 68 12.04 1.09 3.91
C GLY A 68 11.94 2.59 3.61
N VAL A 69 10.74 3.16 3.67
CA VAL A 69 10.51 4.61 3.47
C VAL A 69 11.10 5.44 4.62
N LEU A 70 11.11 4.92 5.84
CA LEU A 70 11.69 5.59 7.00
C LEU A 70 13.23 5.64 6.96
N ILE A 71 13.86 4.50 6.68
CA ILE A 71 15.32 4.35 6.74
C ILE A 71 15.98 4.79 5.44
N GLY A 72 15.29 4.66 4.31
CA GLY A 72 15.81 4.91 2.97
C GLY A 72 16.41 6.31 2.78
N PRO A 73 15.66 7.41 2.99
CA PRO A 73 16.17 8.76 2.76
C PRO A 73 17.34 9.16 3.68
N PRO A 74 17.30 8.93 5.01
CA PRO A 74 18.45 9.18 5.87
C PRO A 74 19.69 8.38 5.47
N PHE A 75 19.53 7.08 5.19
CA PHE A 75 20.62 6.21 4.78
C PHE A 75 21.22 6.65 3.42
N GLY A 76 20.37 6.92 2.43
CA GLY A 76 20.79 7.39 1.11
C GLY A 76 21.49 8.74 1.16
N GLY A 77 20.98 9.68 1.96
CA GLY A 77 21.56 11.01 2.15
C GLY A 77 22.95 10.96 2.79
N LEU A 78 23.09 10.24 3.91
CA LEU A 78 24.37 10.09 4.61
C LEU A 78 25.42 9.39 3.73
N MET A 79 25.05 8.30 3.06
CA MET A 79 25.98 7.58 2.17
C MET A 79 26.41 8.44 0.98
N TYR A 80 25.48 9.24 0.41
CA TYR A 80 25.80 10.16 -0.66
C TYR A 80 26.78 11.25 -0.24
N GLU A 81 26.60 11.81 0.97
CA GLU A 81 27.41 12.91 1.49
C GLU A 81 28.81 12.47 1.94
N PHE A 82 28.92 11.35 2.66
CA PHE A 82 30.19 10.93 3.28
C PHE A 82 31.03 9.98 2.44
N VAL A 83 30.41 9.14 1.59
CA VAL A 83 31.11 8.11 0.82
C VAL A 83 31.13 8.47 -0.67
N GLY A 84 30.09 9.14 -1.14
CA GLY A 84 29.97 9.65 -2.50
C GLY A 84 28.80 9.05 -3.26
N LYS A 85 28.53 9.63 -4.43
CA LYS A 85 27.34 9.37 -5.25
C LYS A 85 27.07 7.90 -5.61
N THR A 86 28.10 7.06 -5.72
CA THR A 86 27.97 5.66 -6.14
C THR A 86 27.64 4.71 -4.98
N ALA A 87 27.94 5.09 -3.73
CA ALA A 87 27.84 4.21 -2.58
C ALA A 87 26.41 3.73 -2.25
N PRO A 88 25.37 4.60 -2.25
CA PRO A 88 24.00 4.16 -1.96
C PRO A 88 23.51 3.07 -2.93
N PHE A 89 23.83 3.22 -4.22
CA PHE A 89 23.38 2.31 -5.27
C PHE A 89 24.06 0.94 -5.18
N LEU A 90 25.37 0.90 -4.90
CA LEU A 90 26.10 -0.36 -4.73
C LEU A 90 25.63 -1.13 -3.50
N MET A 91 25.31 -0.42 -2.41
CA MET A 91 24.80 -1.06 -1.20
C MET A 91 23.38 -1.60 -1.38
N LEU A 92 22.50 -0.85 -2.05
CA LEU A 92 21.18 -1.35 -2.45
C LEU A 92 21.28 -2.56 -3.38
N SER A 93 22.27 -2.56 -4.28
CA SER A 93 22.59 -3.74 -5.10
C SER A 93 22.96 -4.93 -4.21
N ALA A 94 23.91 -4.77 -3.29
CA ALA A 94 24.33 -5.86 -2.41
C ALA A 94 23.17 -6.40 -1.56
N LEU A 95 22.31 -5.52 -1.03
CA LEU A 95 21.11 -5.89 -0.28
C LEU A 95 20.11 -6.66 -1.16
N ALA A 96 19.85 -6.20 -2.39
CA ALA A 96 18.96 -6.88 -3.32
C ALA A 96 19.48 -8.28 -3.73
N LEU A 97 20.80 -8.43 -3.86
CA LEU A 97 21.42 -9.73 -4.10
C LEU A 97 21.27 -10.66 -2.90
N GLY A 98 21.56 -10.15 -1.69
CA GLY A 98 21.41 -10.92 -0.45
C GLY A 98 19.98 -11.40 -0.23
N ASP A 99 19.00 -10.51 -0.37
CA ASP A 99 17.58 -10.85 -0.30
C ASP A 99 17.17 -11.85 -1.38
N GLY A 100 17.63 -11.66 -2.63
CA GLY A 100 17.36 -12.58 -3.72
C GLY A 100 17.92 -13.99 -3.50
N LEU A 101 19.12 -14.11 -2.91
CA LEU A 101 19.73 -15.38 -2.52
C LEU A 101 18.98 -16.03 -1.36
N LEU A 102 18.63 -15.24 -0.34
CA LEU A 102 17.84 -15.70 0.79
C LEU A 102 16.50 -16.27 0.34
N GLN A 103 15.82 -15.59 -0.58
CA GLN A 103 14.59 -16.07 -1.21
C GLN A 103 14.79 -17.40 -1.95
N LEU A 104 15.90 -17.57 -2.68
CA LEU A 104 16.19 -18.83 -3.37
C LEU A 104 16.47 -19.99 -2.40
N MET A 105 17.04 -19.70 -1.23
CA MET A 105 17.31 -20.73 -0.21
C MET A 105 16.06 -21.08 0.62
N ILE A 106 15.20 -20.10 0.90
CA ILE A 106 14.04 -20.27 1.81
C ILE A 106 12.78 -20.66 1.05
N LEU A 107 12.48 -20.05 -0.11
CA LEU A 107 11.29 -20.39 -0.86
C LEU A 107 11.50 -21.74 -1.55
N GLN A 108 10.85 -22.76 -1.03
CA GLN A 108 10.62 -24.00 -1.75
C GLN A 108 9.37 -23.82 -2.61
N PRO A 109 9.50 -23.72 -3.95
CA PRO A 109 8.34 -23.51 -4.81
C PRO A 109 7.47 -24.77 -4.82
N GLY A 110 6.44 -24.78 -3.97
CA GLY A 110 5.32 -25.71 -4.07
C GLY A 110 4.26 -25.12 -5.00
N VAL A 111 4.04 -25.73 -6.17
CA VAL A 111 2.96 -25.32 -7.06
C VAL A 111 1.69 -26.01 -6.59
N VAL A 112 0.86 -25.31 -5.81
CA VAL A 112 -0.52 -25.75 -5.57
C VAL A 112 -1.33 -25.38 -6.80
N ARG A 113 -1.65 -26.38 -7.63
CA ARG A 113 -2.58 -26.17 -8.75
C ARG A 113 -3.97 -25.95 -8.16
N GLN A 114 -4.51 -24.75 -8.32
CA GLN A 114 -5.93 -24.52 -8.07
C GLN A 114 -6.74 -25.22 -9.18
N GLU A 115 -7.72 -26.03 -8.79
CA GLU A 115 -8.61 -26.77 -9.71
C GLU A 115 -9.66 -25.86 -10.38
N THR A 116 -9.82 -24.63 -9.91
CA THR A 116 -10.78 -23.66 -10.45
C THR A 116 -10.17 -22.83 -11.58
N GLU A 117 -10.94 -22.60 -12.64
CA GLU A 117 -10.53 -21.69 -13.71
C GLU A 117 -10.27 -20.29 -13.12
N PRO A 118 -9.14 -19.65 -13.49
CA PRO A 118 -8.84 -18.33 -12.99
C PRO A 118 -9.93 -17.35 -13.45
N PRO A 119 -10.44 -16.49 -12.56
CA PRO A 119 -11.39 -15.47 -12.96
C PRO A 119 -10.72 -14.55 -13.98
N SER A 120 -11.47 -14.19 -15.01
CA SER A 120 -11.02 -13.24 -16.02
C SER A 120 -10.62 -11.93 -15.35
N LEU A 121 -9.43 -11.40 -15.65
CA LEU A 121 -8.97 -10.10 -15.14
C LEU A 121 -10.00 -8.98 -15.41
N ARG A 122 -10.76 -9.10 -16.50
CA ARG A 122 -11.82 -8.17 -16.83
C ARG A 122 -12.94 -8.19 -15.78
N ASP A 123 -13.28 -9.36 -15.25
CA ASP A 123 -14.37 -9.53 -14.29
C ASP A 123 -14.00 -8.89 -12.95
N LEU A 124 -12.72 -9.04 -12.55
CA LEU A 124 -12.15 -8.42 -11.36
C LEU A 124 -12.09 -6.89 -11.46
N VAL A 125 -11.62 -6.37 -12.60
CA VAL A 125 -11.52 -4.92 -12.84
C VAL A 125 -12.90 -4.28 -13.04
N THR A 126 -13.92 -5.06 -13.40
CA THR A 126 -15.30 -4.56 -13.53
C THR A 126 -16.07 -4.66 -12.20
N ASP A 127 -15.54 -5.37 -11.21
CA ASP A 127 -16.20 -5.50 -9.90
C ASP A 127 -16.17 -4.16 -9.15
N PRO A 128 -17.34 -3.56 -8.85
CA PRO A 128 -17.41 -2.24 -8.23
C PRO A 128 -16.78 -2.21 -6.83
N TYR A 129 -16.80 -3.31 -6.06
CA TYR A 129 -16.24 -3.31 -4.70
C TYR A 129 -14.71 -3.36 -4.73
N ILE A 130 -14.14 -4.14 -5.66
CA ILE A 130 -12.69 -4.18 -5.90
C ILE A 130 -12.20 -2.80 -6.36
N LEU A 131 -12.93 -2.17 -7.28
CA LEU A 131 -12.63 -0.80 -7.74
C LEU A 131 -12.74 0.24 -6.61
N ILE A 132 -13.73 0.12 -5.72
CA ILE A 132 -13.87 1.03 -4.58
C ILE A 132 -12.65 0.93 -3.65
N ALA A 133 -12.23 -0.31 -3.31
CA ALA A 133 -11.06 -0.56 -2.49
C ALA A 133 -9.76 -0.06 -3.17
N ALA A 134 -9.59 -0.36 -4.46
CA ALA A 134 -8.47 0.12 -5.26
C ALA A 134 -8.42 1.65 -5.30
N GLY A 135 -9.54 2.31 -5.57
CA GLY A 135 -9.61 3.78 -5.59
C GLY A 135 -9.29 4.40 -4.23
N ALA A 136 -9.66 3.76 -3.11
CA ALA A 136 -9.28 4.25 -1.78
C ALA A 136 -7.76 4.24 -1.58
N ILE A 137 -7.07 3.19 -2.04
CA ILE A 137 -5.60 3.13 -2.04
C ILE A 137 -5.03 4.27 -2.89
N THR A 138 -5.59 4.52 -4.08
CA THR A 138 -5.15 5.62 -4.94
C THR A 138 -5.32 6.98 -4.26
N PHE A 139 -6.52 7.32 -3.77
CA PHE A 139 -6.78 8.64 -3.18
C PHE A 139 -5.99 8.89 -1.89
N ALA A 140 -5.77 7.84 -1.08
CA ALA A 140 -4.92 7.93 0.10
C ALA A 140 -3.46 8.28 -0.25
N ASN A 141 -2.93 7.69 -1.33
CA ASN A 141 -1.52 7.84 -1.71
C ASN A 141 -1.25 9.05 -2.62
N VAL A 142 -2.23 9.56 -3.38
CA VAL A 142 -2.06 10.76 -4.22
C VAL A 142 -1.60 11.97 -3.39
N GLY A 143 -2.16 12.15 -2.18
CA GLY A 143 -1.82 13.30 -1.33
C GLY A 143 -0.36 13.35 -0.93
N ILE A 144 0.18 12.24 -0.40
CA ILE A 144 1.60 12.17 -0.04
C ILE A 144 2.50 12.23 -1.28
N ALA A 145 2.10 11.60 -2.39
CA ALA A 145 2.88 11.62 -3.62
C ALA A 145 2.97 13.01 -4.26
N MET A 146 1.92 13.84 -4.14
CA MET A 146 1.97 15.25 -4.54
C MET A 146 2.81 16.11 -3.58
N LEU A 147 2.79 15.79 -2.29
CA LEU A 147 3.56 16.48 -1.25
C LEU A 147 5.07 16.23 -1.37
N GLU A 148 5.52 15.04 -1.75
CA GLU A 148 6.95 14.70 -1.85
C GLU A 148 7.79 15.72 -2.64
N PRO A 149 7.43 16.10 -3.88
CA PRO A 149 8.18 17.10 -4.64
C PRO A 149 7.85 18.54 -4.21
N SER A 150 6.64 18.82 -3.72
CA SER A 150 6.15 20.19 -3.51
C SER A 150 6.41 20.74 -2.11
N LEU A 151 6.35 19.90 -1.07
CA LEU A 151 6.54 20.30 0.31
C LEU A 151 7.97 20.82 0.57
N PRO A 152 9.07 20.17 0.10
CA PRO A 152 10.42 20.71 0.25
C PRO A 152 10.60 22.09 -0.38
N ILE A 153 9.99 22.31 -1.55
CA ILE A 153 10.04 23.59 -2.28
C ILE A 153 9.28 24.66 -1.47
N TRP A 154 8.05 24.36 -1.06
CA TRP A 154 7.25 25.29 -0.25
C TRP A 154 7.92 25.62 1.09
N MET A 155 8.57 24.65 1.72
CA MET A 155 9.35 24.85 2.96
C MET A 155 10.59 25.72 2.72
N ALA A 156 11.26 25.58 1.57
CA ALA A 156 12.39 26.44 1.21
C ALA A 156 11.95 27.89 1.01
N ASP A 157 10.83 28.09 0.31
CA ASP A 157 10.33 29.42 -0.03
C ASP A 157 9.65 30.14 1.14
N THR A 158 8.91 29.41 1.98
CA THR A 158 8.08 30.01 3.05
C THR A 158 8.78 30.04 4.41
N MET A 159 9.65 29.06 4.69
CA MET A 159 10.29 28.89 6.00
C MET A 159 11.81 29.01 5.96
N GLU A 160 12.41 29.31 4.80
CA GLU A 160 13.87 29.34 4.58
C GLU A 160 14.56 28.05 5.07
N ALA A 161 13.87 26.91 4.94
CA ALA A 161 14.30 25.65 5.53
C ALA A 161 15.56 25.10 4.84
N ARG A 162 16.54 24.68 5.66
CA ARG A 162 17.78 24.03 5.18
C ARG A 162 17.47 22.68 4.53
N ARG A 163 18.32 22.23 3.60
CA ARG A 163 18.16 20.95 2.87
C ARG A 163 17.92 19.73 3.79
N TRP A 164 18.60 19.65 4.94
CA TRP A 164 18.40 18.54 5.88
C TRP A 164 17.04 18.62 6.60
N GLN A 165 16.52 19.81 6.86
CA GLN A 165 15.21 20.02 7.50
C GLN A 165 14.06 19.57 6.60
N GLN A 166 14.21 19.74 5.28
CA GLN A 166 13.24 19.28 4.28
C GLN A 166 13.09 17.74 4.31
N GLY A 167 14.19 17.00 4.47
CA GLY A 167 14.14 15.55 4.61
C GLY A 167 13.55 15.09 5.95
N VAL A 168 13.91 15.77 7.05
CA VAL A 168 13.41 15.44 8.40
C VAL A 168 11.90 15.66 8.53
N ALA A 169 11.31 16.55 7.74
CA ALA A 169 9.86 16.82 7.76
C ALA A 169 8.98 15.59 7.44
N PHE A 170 9.52 14.61 6.70
CA PHE A 170 8.79 13.38 6.36
C PHE A 170 8.98 12.25 7.39
N LEU A 171 9.94 12.35 8.31
CA LEU A 171 10.17 11.32 9.33
C LEU A 171 8.94 11.06 10.22
N PRO A 172 8.20 12.08 10.70
CA PRO A 172 6.97 11.85 11.46
C PRO A 172 5.95 11.04 10.66
N ALA A 173 5.78 11.34 9.36
CA ALA A 173 4.89 10.58 8.49
C ALA A 173 5.34 9.12 8.39
N SER A 174 6.62 8.84 8.14
CA SER A 174 7.13 7.48 8.00
C SER A 174 7.02 6.65 9.29
N ILE A 175 7.31 7.24 10.45
CA ILE A 175 7.16 6.57 11.76
C ILE A 175 5.68 6.26 12.02
N CYS A 176 4.80 7.24 11.80
CA CYS A 176 3.38 7.05 12.02
C CYS A 176 2.74 6.12 11.00
N TYR A 177 3.24 6.08 9.76
CA TYR A 177 2.87 5.09 8.76
C TYR A 177 3.19 3.67 9.24
N LEU A 178 4.39 3.45 9.76
CA LEU A 178 4.77 2.16 10.36
C LEU A 178 3.86 1.76 11.52
N ILE A 179 3.51 2.72 12.39
CA ILE A 179 2.58 2.46 13.50
C ILE A 179 1.18 2.13 12.94
N GLY A 180 0.69 2.90 11.98
CA GLY A 180 -0.61 2.73 11.36
C GLY A 180 -0.77 1.36 10.70
N THR A 181 0.21 0.93 9.89
CA THR A 181 0.14 -0.35 9.17
C THR A 181 0.13 -1.57 10.10
N ASN A 182 0.91 -1.52 11.19
CA ASN A 182 0.99 -2.63 12.15
C ASN A 182 -0.20 -2.64 13.12
N LEU A 183 -0.70 -1.46 13.52
CA LEU A 183 -1.81 -1.35 14.45
C LEU A 183 -3.13 -1.74 13.78
N PHE A 184 -3.39 -1.27 12.56
CA PHE A 184 -4.66 -1.49 11.87
C PHE A 184 -4.78 -2.79 11.10
N GLY A 185 -3.71 -3.58 10.97
CA GLY A 185 -3.81 -4.98 10.54
C GLY A 185 -4.79 -5.80 11.41
N PRO A 186 -4.56 -5.94 12.73
CA PRO A 186 -5.48 -6.65 13.62
C PRO A 186 -6.70 -5.83 14.07
N LEU A 187 -6.56 -4.50 14.25
CA LEU A 187 -7.67 -3.64 14.69
C LEU A 187 -8.71 -3.40 13.59
N GLY A 188 -8.29 -3.37 12.32
CA GLY A 188 -9.19 -3.21 11.18
C GLY A 188 -10.26 -4.30 11.12
N HIS A 189 -9.93 -5.54 11.52
CA HIS A 189 -10.93 -6.61 11.59
C HIS A 189 -11.97 -6.39 12.70
N LYS A 190 -11.58 -5.84 13.86
CA LYS A 190 -12.51 -5.57 14.98
C LYS A 190 -13.41 -4.35 14.74
N MET A 191 -12.86 -3.29 14.15
CA MET A 191 -13.60 -2.06 13.87
C MET A 191 -14.39 -2.11 12.55
N GLY A 192 -14.05 -3.05 11.66
CA GLY A 192 -14.49 -3.08 10.28
C GLY A 192 -13.51 -2.33 9.38
N ARG A 193 -12.96 -3.02 8.38
CA ARG A 193 -11.93 -2.48 7.47
C ARG A 193 -12.42 -1.27 6.67
N TRP A 194 -13.69 -1.28 6.28
CA TRP A 194 -14.33 -0.15 5.61
C TRP A 194 -14.38 1.11 6.48
N LEU A 195 -14.64 0.98 7.79
CA LEU A 195 -14.66 2.11 8.74
C LEU A 195 -13.25 2.63 8.96
N ALA A 196 -12.28 1.73 9.09
CA ALA A 196 -10.88 2.10 9.24
C ALA A 196 -10.38 2.89 8.01
N ALA A 197 -10.66 2.42 6.80
CA ALA A 197 -10.31 3.16 5.59
C ALA A 197 -11.09 4.49 5.45
N CYS A 198 -12.38 4.52 5.81
CA CYS A 198 -13.20 5.74 5.74
C CYS A 198 -12.68 6.82 6.68
N SER A 199 -12.38 6.47 7.93
CA SER A 199 -11.79 7.39 8.88
C SER A 199 -10.37 7.78 8.49
N GLY A 200 -9.59 6.86 7.93
CA GLY A 200 -8.28 7.15 7.33
C GLY A 200 -8.34 8.23 6.25
N LEU A 201 -9.21 8.10 5.24
CA LEU A 201 -9.37 9.12 4.18
C LEU A 201 -9.78 10.49 4.73
N VAL A 202 -10.67 10.52 5.73
CA VAL A 202 -11.07 11.78 6.39
C VAL A 202 -9.88 12.40 7.15
N ILE A 203 -9.10 11.61 7.89
CA ILE A 203 -7.91 12.11 8.59
C ILE A 203 -6.88 12.62 7.58
N ILE A 204 -6.66 11.92 6.46
CA ILE A 204 -5.80 12.39 5.36
C ILE A 204 -6.26 13.76 4.88
N GLY A 205 -7.54 13.92 4.54
CA GLY A 205 -8.08 15.19 4.07
C GLY A 205 -7.91 16.34 5.09
N LEU A 206 -8.15 16.07 6.37
CA LEU A 206 -7.93 17.05 7.44
C LEU A 206 -6.45 17.45 7.54
N CYS A 207 -5.54 16.46 7.59
CA CYS A 207 -4.10 16.72 7.66
C CYS A 207 -3.59 17.55 6.47
N LEU A 208 -4.07 17.27 5.26
CA LEU A 208 -3.72 18.05 4.07
C LEU A 208 -4.14 19.53 4.18
N ILE A 209 -5.29 19.82 4.79
CA ILE A 209 -5.75 21.20 5.04
C ILE A 209 -4.91 21.88 6.14
N LEU A 210 -4.42 21.13 7.12
CA LEU A 210 -3.60 21.68 8.21
C LEU A 210 -2.17 22.03 7.76
N ILE A 211 -1.60 21.36 6.76
CA ILE A 211 -0.21 21.57 6.30
C ILE A 211 0.06 23.03 5.89
N PRO A 212 -0.74 23.68 5.02
CA PRO A 212 -0.56 25.08 4.65
C PRO A 212 -0.57 26.07 5.83
N MET A 213 -1.24 25.73 6.93
CA MET A 213 -1.34 26.60 8.10
C MET A 213 -0.05 26.62 8.93
N ALA A 214 0.92 25.74 8.65
CA ALA A 214 2.19 25.69 9.35
C ALA A 214 3.05 26.92 9.01
N ARG A 215 3.50 27.64 10.05
CA ARG A 215 4.44 28.77 9.94
C ARG A 215 5.86 28.41 10.38
N LYS A 216 6.04 27.23 10.97
CA LYS A 216 7.30 26.69 11.48
C LYS A 216 7.39 25.20 11.17
N LEU A 217 8.61 24.67 11.07
CA LEU A 217 8.88 23.24 10.87
C LEU A 217 8.18 22.37 11.94
N GLU A 218 8.18 22.81 13.18
CA GLU A 218 7.55 22.10 14.30
C GLU A 218 6.04 21.89 14.09
N HIS A 219 5.36 22.83 13.42
CA HIS A 219 3.93 22.72 13.14
C HIS A 219 3.62 21.68 12.06
N LEU A 220 4.60 21.29 11.22
CA LEU A 220 4.44 20.25 10.21
C LEU A 220 4.50 18.84 10.79
N ILE A 221 5.03 18.67 12.01
CA ILE A 221 5.19 17.36 12.64
C ILE A 221 3.82 16.69 12.84
N ILE A 222 2.85 17.42 13.40
CA ILE A 222 1.53 16.86 13.73
C ILE A 222 0.74 16.50 12.46
N PRO A 223 0.59 17.38 11.45
CA PRO A 223 -0.11 17.05 10.21
C PRO A 223 0.56 15.91 9.44
N ASN A 224 1.90 15.87 9.36
CA ASN A 224 2.61 14.79 8.66
C ASN A 224 2.50 13.46 9.41
N ALA A 225 2.59 13.47 10.74
CA ALA A 225 2.35 12.30 11.57
C ALA A 225 0.92 11.74 11.36
N GLY A 226 -0.09 12.61 11.42
CA GLY A 226 -1.48 12.22 11.17
C GLY A 226 -1.69 11.68 9.76
N LEU A 227 -1.08 12.32 8.75
CA LEU A 227 -1.13 11.89 7.36
C LEU A 227 -0.55 10.48 7.19
N GLY A 228 0.66 10.24 7.70
CA GLY A 228 1.32 8.94 7.62
C GLY A 228 0.54 7.84 8.35
N PHE A 229 0.05 8.13 9.56
CA PHE A 229 -0.80 7.20 10.33
C PHE A 229 -2.05 6.79 9.54
N ALA A 230 -2.72 7.78 8.95
CA ALA A 230 -3.96 7.56 8.21
C ALA A 230 -3.74 6.82 6.88
N ILE A 231 -2.64 7.06 6.18
CA ILE A 231 -2.26 6.26 5.00
C ILE A 231 -2.02 4.81 5.42
N GLY A 232 -1.31 4.59 6.53
CA GLY A 232 -1.03 3.24 7.06
C GLY A 232 -2.30 2.51 7.46
N MET A 233 -3.27 3.24 8.00
CA MET A 233 -4.61 2.73 8.32
C MET A 233 -5.37 2.29 7.06
N VAL A 234 -5.35 3.08 5.99
CA VAL A 234 -6.01 2.73 4.71
C VAL A 234 -5.34 1.53 4.06
N ASP A 235 -4.01 1.55 3.89
CA ASP A 235 -3.28 0.50 3.17
C ASP A 235 -3.38 -0.86 3.88
N SER A 236 -3.25 -0.88 5.22
CA SER A 236 -3.39 -2.12 6.00
C SER A 236 -4.83 -2.64 6.08
N SER A 237 -5.83 -1.80 5.81
CA SER A 237 -7.23 -2.22 5.78
C SER A 237 -7.67 -2.66 4.38
N MET A 238 -7.24 -1.97 3.33
CA MET A 238 -7.71 -2.21 1.96
C MET A 238 -7.03 -3.40 1.29
N MET A 239 -5.73 -3.66 1.55
CA MET A 239 -5.06 -4.83 0.97
C MET A 239 -5.72 -6.16 1.43
N PRO A 240 -5.97 -6.39 2.73
CA PRO A 240 -6.71 -7.58 3.15
C PRO A 240 -8.17 -7.62 2.68
N GLU A 241 -8.82 -6.46 2.55
CA GLU A 241 -10.19 -6.35 2.02
C GLU A 241 -10.26 -6.83 0.57
N LEU A 242 -9.27 -6.51 -0.25
CA LEU A 242 -9.16 -7.02 -1.62
C LEU A 242 -9.11 -8.56 -1.63
N GLY A 243 -8.33 -9.17 -0.74
CA GLY A 243 -8.33 -10.63 -0.56
C GLY A 243 -9.70 -11.17 -0.17
N PHE A 244 -10.38 -10.52 0.77
CA PHE A 244 -11.71 -10.92 1.23
C PHE A 244 -12.76 -10.83 0.13
N LEU A 245 -12.78 -9.74 -0.64
CA LEU A 245 -13.70 -9.53 -1.76
C LEU A 245 -13.59 -10.63 -2.82
N VAL A 246 -12.38 -11.13 -3.03
CA VAL A 246 -12.11 -12.22 -3.97
C VAL A 246 -12.66 -13.51 -3.43
N ASP A 247 -12.42 -13.80 -2.16
CA ASP A 247 -12.95 -15.01 -1.51
C ASP A 247 -14.47 -15.08 -1.61
N ILE A 248 -15.18 -13.95 -1.49
CA ILE A 248 -16.65 -13.96 -1.48
C ILE A 248 -17.30 -13.88 -2.88
N ARG A 249 -16.60 -13.38 -3.90
CA ARG A 249 -17.20 -13.08 -5.22
C ARG A 249 -16.56 -13.80 -6.41
N HIS A 250 -15.32 -14.22 -6.28
CA HIS A 250 -14.51 -14.79 -7.36
C HIS A 250 -13.82 -16.07 -6.88
N ALA A 251 -13.14 -16.78 -7.79
CA ALA A 251 -12.22 -17.83 -7.37
C ALA A 251 -11.00 -17.20 -6.68
N ALA A 252 -10.39 -17.90 -5.72
CA ALA A 252 -9.32 -17.42 -4.84
C ALA A 252 -7.97 -17.21 -5.56
N VAL A 253 -7.99 -16.42 -6.64
CA VAL A 253 -6.81 -16.03 -7.43
C VAL A 253 -6.31 -14.69 -6.91
N TYR A 254 -5.63 -14.77 -5.77
CA TYR A 254 -5.11 -13.62 -5.04
C TYR A 254 -4.17 -12.74 -5.87
N GLY A 255 -3.30 -13.34 -6.70
CA GLY A 255 -2.30 -12.61 -7.48
C GLY A 255 -2.90 -11.53 -8.39
N SER A 256 -4.01 -11.83 -9.05
CA SER A 256 -4.71 -10.90 -9.94
C SER A 256 -5.24 -9.67 -9.21
N VAL A 257 -5.59 -9.82 -7.94
CA VAL A 257 -6.33 -8.80 -7.18
C VAL A 257 -5.36 -7.89 -6.47
N TYR A 258 -4.30 -8.48 -5.90
CA TYR A 258 -3.17 -7.69 -5.43
C TYR A 258 -2.47 -6.96 -6.57
N ALA A 259 -2.52 -7.47 -7.82
CA ALA A 259 -2.08 -6.70 -8.99
C ALA A 259 -2.94 -5.44 -9.22
N ILE A 260 -4.26 -5.52 -9.03
CA ILE A 260 -5.14 -4.34 -9.11
C ILE A 260 -4.81 -3.35 -7.98
N GLY A 261 -4.62 -3.84 -6.75
CA GLY A 261 -4.23 -3.01 -5.61
C GLY A 261 -2.88 -2.31 -5.81
N ASP A 262 -1.85 -3.04 -6.25
CA ASP A 262 -0.52 -2.49 -6.57
C ASP A 262 -0.61 -1.47 -7.72
N THR A 263 -1.40 -1.76 -8.75
CA THR A 263 -1.65 -0.81 -9.85
C THR A 263 -2.30 0.47 -9.33
N ALA A 264 -3.25 0.38 -8.41
CA ALA A 264 -3.93 1.52 -7.83
C ALA A 264 -2.99 2.38 -6.96
N PHE A 265 -2.09 1.73 -6.21
CA PHE A 265 -1.01 2.39 -5.49
C PHE A 265 -0.06 3.12 -6.45
N CYS A 266 0.41 2.44 -7.50
CA CYS A 266 1.27 3.02 -8.52
C CYS A 266 0.59 4.18 -9.27
N LEU A 267 -0.72 4.09 -9.53
CA LEU A 267 -1.48 5.15 -10.19
C LEU A 267 -1.45 6.43 -9.35
N GLY A 268 -1.60 6.33 -8.03
CA GLY A 268 -1.50 7.48 -7.14
C GLY A 268 -0.12 8.13 -7.18
N TYR A 269 0.93 7.31 -7.13
CA TYR A 269 2.33 7.76 -7.22
C TYR A 269 2.76 8.22 -8.62
N ALA A 270 2.05 7.86 -9.67
CA ALA A 270 2.28 8.36 -11.02
C ALA A 270 1.60 9.72 -11.22
N ILE A 271 0.33 9.83 -10.83
CA ILE A 271 -0.46 11.06 -10.99
C ILE A 271 0.10 12.16 -10.08
N GLY A 272 0.42 11.86 -8.82
CA GLY A 272 0.78 12.87 -7.84
C GLY A 272 1.94 13.78 -8.28
N PRO A 273 3.16 13.25 -8.43
CA PRO A 273 4.31 14.05 -8.86
C PRO A 273 4.14 14.66 -10.25
N ALA A 274 3.51 13.95 -11.19
CA ALA A 274 3.29 14.43 -12.56
C ALA A 274 2.49 15.75 -12.61
N PHE A 275 1.50 15.89 -11.73
CA PHE A 275 0.66 17.07 -11.67
C PHE A 275 1.08 18.09 -10.60
N SER A 276 1.84 17.67 -9.58
CA SER A 276 2.24 18.52 -8.44
C SER A 276 2.81 19.88 -8.85
N GLY A 277 3.86 19.92 -9.68
CA GLY A 277 4.52 21.17 -10.07
C GLY A 277 3.63 22.09 -10.91
N ALA A 278 2.80 21.52 -11.79
CA ALA A 278 1.86 22.28 -12.61
C ALA A 278 0.73 22.91 -11.76
N LEU A 279 0.18 22.18 -10.79
CA LEU A 279 -0.81 22.72 -9.87
C LEU A 279 -0.20 23.79 -8.95
N VAL A 280 0.97 23.55 -8.37
CA VAL A 280 1.64 24.54 -7.51
C VAL A 280 1.89 25.85 -8.26
N ASN A 281 2.32 25.80 -9.54
CA ASN A 281 2.57 26.99 -10.34
C ASN A 281 1.28 27.71 -10.77
N SER A 282 0.21 26.97 -11.10
CA SER A 282 -1.03 27.57 -11.64
C SER A 282 -1.99 28.08 -10.57
N ILE A 283 -2.19 27.33 -9.49
CA ILE A 283 -3.20 27.62 -8.46
C ILE A 283 -2.60 27.78 -7.05
N GLY A 284 -1.32 27.47 -6.87
CA GLY A 284 -0.62 27.57 -5.58
C GLY A 284 -0.64 26.27 -4.77
N PHE A 285 0.32 26.16 -3.84
CA PHE A 285 0.50 25.00 -2.96
C PHE A 285 -0.72 24.75 -2.06
N GLU A 286 -1.32 25.81 -1.52
CA GLU A 286 -2.46 25.69 -0.60
C GLU A 286 -3.69 25.09 -1.31
N TRP A 287 -4.04 25.62 -2.47
CA TRP A 287 -5.19 25.14 -3.25
C TRP A 287 -4.98 23.73 -3.79
N MET A 288 -3.75 23.37 -4.14
CA MET A 288 -3.42 21.99 -4.50
C MET A 288 -3.80 21.02 -3.37
N LEU A 289 -3.40 21.31 -2.12
CA LEU A 289 -3.72 20.45 -0.97
C LEU A 289 -5.20 20.44 -0.63
N VAL A 290 -5.88 21.59 -0.73
CA VAL A 290 -7.34 21.69 -0.52
C VAL A 290 -8.10 20.84 -1.54
N ILE A 291 -7.72 20.86 -2.82
CA ILE A 291 -8.36 20.04 -3.85
C ILE A 291 -8.22 18.55 -3.52
N ILE A 292 -7.03 18.10 -3.14
CA ILE A 292 -6.80 16.68 -2.78
C ILE A 292 -7.58 16.31 -1.51
N ALA A 293 -7.67 17.21 -0.54
CA ALA A 293 -8.48 17.01 0.66
C ALA A 293 -9.97 16.84 0.32
N ILE A 294 -10.51 17.70 -0.55
CA ILE A 294 -11.89 17.58 -1.04
C ILE A 294 -12.11 16.25 -1.75
N LEU A 295 -11.17 15.80 -2.59
CA LEU A 295 -11.26 14.50 -3.26
C LEU A 295 -11.30 13.35 -2.25
N ASN A 296 -10.46 13.39 -1.21
CA ASN A 296 -10.47 12.39 -0.13
C ASN A 296 -11.80 12.38 0.64
N PHE A 297 -12.33 13.56 0.99
CA PHE A 297 -13.63 13.66 1.66
C PHE A 297 -14.79 13.21 0.78
N ALA A 298 -14.75 13.53 -0.52
CA ALA A 298 -15.76 13.11 -1.48
C ALA A 298 -15.72 11.59 -1.69
N TYR A 299 -14.54 10.96 -1.60
CA TYR A 299 -14.38 9.53 -1.79
C TYR A 299 -14.73 8.71 -0.53
N ALA A 300 -14.53 9.25 0.68
CA ALA A 300 -14.77 8.52 1.93
C ALA A 300 -16.17 7.88 2.07
N PRO A 301 -17.30 8.53 1.69
CA PRO A 301 -18.62 7.92 1.76
C PRO A 301 -18.79 6.66 0.89
N PHE A 302 -18.05 6.54 -0.22
CA PHE A 302 -18.14 5.36 -1.10
C PHE A 302 -17.66 4.09 -0.38
N LEU A 303 -16.79 4.21 0.61
CA LEU A 303 -16.34 3.08 1.43
C LEU A 303 -17.45 2.47 2.28
N VAL A 304 -18.55 3.19 2.54
CA VAL A 304 -19.73 2.62 3.23
C VAL A 304 -20.32 1.45 2.44
N LEU A 305 -20.18 1.44 1.10
CA LEU A 305 -20.62 0.35 0.25
C LEU A 305 -19.88 -0.97 0.57
N LEU A 306 -18.64 -0.90 1.07
CA LEU A 306 -17.87 -2.07 1.51
C LEU A 306 -18.31 -2.63 2.88
N ARG A 307 -19.33 -2.04 3.54
CA ARG A 307 -19.82 -2.53 4.84
C ARG A 307 -20.40 -3.94 4.78
N SER A 308 -21.07 -4.26 3.68
CA SER A 308 -21.76 -5.55 3.49
C SER A 308 -21.77 -5.91 2.01
N PRO A 309 -20.60 -6.24 1.42
CA PRO A 309 -20.54 -6.64 0.03
C PRO A 309 -21.37 -7.91 -0.18
N PRO A 310 -22.31 -7.93 -1.15
CA PRO A 310 -23.09 -9.13 -1.45
C PRO A 310 -22.16 -10.25 -1.88
N ALA A 311 -22.29 -11.45 -1.31
CA ALA A 311 -21.68 -12.64 -1.87
C ALA A 311 -22.34 -12.97 -3.22
N ARG A 312 -21.61 -13.59 -4.15
CA ARG A 312 -22.22 -14.07 -5.40
C ARG A 312 -23.15 -15.25 -5.08
N ASP A 313 -24.31 -15.33 -5.75
CA ASP A 313 -25.48 -16.19 -5.43
C ASP A 313 -25.14 -17.64 -5.04
N GLU A 314 -24.07 -18.21 -5.59
CA GLU A 314 -23.62 -19.60 -5.36
C GLU A 314 -23.03 -19.86 -3.96
N LYS A 315 -22.43 -18.84 -3.32
CA LYS A 315 -21.98 -18.92 -1.91
C LYS A 315 -23.03 -18.43 -0.93
N GLN A 316 -24.02 -17.67 -1.40
CA GLN A 316 -25.12 -17.20 -0.58
C GLN A 316 -26.00 -18.38 -0.14
N SER A 317 -26.24 -19.34 -1.04
CA SER A 317 -26.92 -20.61 -0.72
C SER A 317 -26.12 -21.49 0.26
N LEU A 318 -24.78 -21.52 0.15
CA LEU A 318 -23.92 -22.26 1.08
C LEU A 318 -23.88 -21.61 2.48
N ILE A 319 -23.77 -20.29 2.57
CA ILE A 319 -23.79 -19.54 3.85
C ILE A 319 -25.18 -19.61 4.51
N GLU A 320 -26.26 -19.60 3.74
CA GLU A 320 -27.61 -19.86 4.25
C GLU A 320 -27.79 -21.32 4.68
N SER A 321 -27.20 -22.28 3.96
CA SER A 321 -27.24 -23.70 4.35
C SER A 321 -26.49 -23.96 5.66
N ASP A 322 -25.34 -23.33 5.87
CA ASP A 322 -24.50 -23.48 7.07
C ASP A 322 -25.20 -22.88 8.31
N LYS A 323 -26.03 -21.84 8.11
CA LYS A 323 -26.91 -21.29 9.17
C LYS A 323 -28.15 -22.16 9.41
N ALA A 324 -28.57 -22.96 8.43
CA ALA A 324 -29.80 -23.74 8.50
C ALA A 324 -29.60 -25.20 8.96
N SER A 325 -28.38 -25.76 8.91
CA SER A 325 -28.16 -27.19 9.12
C SER A 325 -27.36 -27.55 10.37
N VAL A 326 -27.89 -27.31 11.59
CA VAL A 326 -27.52 -28.16 12.74
C VAL A 326 -28.68 -28.34 13.73
N ARG A 327 -29.49 -29.38 13.53
CA ARG A 327 -30.22 -30.06 14.61
C ARG A 327 -29.79 -31.52 14.60
N TYR A 328 -28.75 -31.86 15.36
CA TYR A 328 -28.38 -33.26 15.57
C TYR A 328 -29.52 -33.96 16.31
N VAL A 329 -30.32 -34.75 15.58
CA VAL A 329 -31.16 -35.78 16.18
C VAL A 329 -30.21 -36.91 16.61
N ARG A 330 -30.03 -37.04 17.92
CA ARG A 330 -29.30 -38.12 18.55
C ARG A 330 -30.08 -39.41 18.26
N TYR A 331 -29.53 -40.30 17.43
CA TYR A 331 -30.07 -41.65 17.31
C TYR A 331 -29.88 -42.35 18.66
N GLN A 332 -31.00 -42.71 19.29
CA GLN A 332 -31.05 -43.73 20.34
C GLN A 332 -30.58 -45.04 19.71
N ASN A 333 -29.55 -45.65 20.29
CA ASN A 333 -29.47 -47.11 20.27
C ASN A 333 -29.98 -47.58 21.62
N ASP A 334 -31.25 -47.95 21.62
CA ASP A 334 -31.75 -49.00 22.50
C ASP A 334 -31.10 -50.31 22.02
N GLU A 335 -30.25 -50.90 22.85
CA GLU A 335 -30.12 -52.36 22.90
C GLU A 335 -30.22 -52.74 24.37
N GLU A 336 -31.45 -53.14 24.72
CA GLU A 336 -31.81 -53.92 25.89
C GLU A 336 -31.26 -55.36 25.75
N GLU A 337 -31.02 -55.94 26.92
CA GLU A 337 -30.86 -57.37 27.27
C GLU A 337 -29.51 -58.08 27.06
#